data_AF-A0AAU6DXD9-F1
#
_entry.id   AF-A0AAU6DXD9-F1
#
_cell.length_a   1.000
_cell.length_b   1.000
_cell.length_c   1.000
_cell.angle_alpha   90.00
_cell.angle_beta   90.00
_cell.angle_gamma   90.00
#
_symmetry.space_group_name_H-M   'P 1'
#
loop_
_entity.id
_entity.type
_entity.pdbx_description
1 polymer ?
#
loop_
_entity_poly.entity_id
_entity_poly.type
_entity_poly.pdbx_seq_one_letter_code
_entity_poly.pdbx_strand_id
1 'polypeptide(L)'
;MRNAAVRPAGVALEMAAGERMAAVIDTMVPTLIDHLAEEEQEILPVVSVTLTQREGDALGKYGMSAIPLTRRLIILGHITEETDGAERQRFMRVLPAPARLAHKLIGHRQFTRETTTIRG
;
A
#
# COMPACT_ATOMS: atom_id res chain seq x y z
N MET A 1 -35.94 -31.51 -0.49
CA MET A 1 -36.30 -30.26 -1.20
C MET A 1 -35.45 -29.14 -0.62
N ARG A 2 -34.58 -28.56 -1.46
CA ARG A 2 -33.55 -27.57 -1.08
C ARG A 2 -34.16 -26.19 -0.90
N ASN A 3 -33.83 -25.53 0.20
CA ASN A 3 -34.26 -24.17 0.51
C ASN A 3 -33.43 -23.17 -0.32
N ALA A 4 -33.95 -22.78 -1.49
CA ALA A 4 -33.29 -21.88 -2.45
C ALA A 4 -33.51 -20.39 -2.15
N ALA A 5 -34.32 -20.05 -1.13
CA ALA A 5 -34.76 -18.67 -0.87
C ALA A 5 -33.83 -17.85 0.05
N VAL A 6 -32.82 -18.46 0.68
CA VAL A 6 -31.94 -17.78 1.65
C VAL A 6 -30.70 -17.12 0.99
N ARG A 7 -30.29 -17.56 -0.22
CA ARG A 7 -29.12 -17.01 -0.93
C ARG A 7 -29.27 -15.61 -1.55
N PRO A 8 -30.40 -15.20 -2.16
CA PRO A 8 -30.47 -13.91 -2.88
C PRO A 8 -30.44 -12.70 -1.93
N ALA A 9 -31.01 -12.83 -0.73
CA ALA A 9 -31.00 -11.77 0.27
C ALA A 9 -29.59 -11.52 0.86
N GLY A 10 -28.78 -12.58 1.01
CA GLY A 10 -27.39 -12.47 1.49
C GLY A 10 -26.49 -11.68 0.54
N VAL A 11 -26.58 -11.96 -0.76
CA VAL A 11 -25.80 -11.25 -1.79
C VAL A 11 -26.20 -9.78 -1.89
N ALA A 12 -27.50 -9.47 -1.82
CA ALA A 12 -27.96 -8.08 -1.84
C ALA A 12 -27.49 -7.28 -0.60
N LEU A 13 -27.45 -7.90 0.57
CA LEU A 13 -26.91 -7.30 1.80
C LEU A 13 -25.39 -7.08 1.73
N GLU A 14 -24.65 -8.02 1.15
CA GLU A 14 -23.21 -7.92 0.90
C GLU A 14 -22.88 -6.81 -0.11
N MET A 15 -23.64 -6.71 -1.21
CA MET A 15 -23.51 -5.62 -2.18
C MET A 15 -23.79 -4.26 -1.53
N ALA A 16 -24.88 -4.15 -0.77
CA ALA A 16 -25.20 -2.91 -0.05
C ALA A 16 -24.13 -2.54 0.99
N ALA A 17 -23.48 -3.53 1.62
CA ALA A 17 -22.35 -3.28 2.50
C ALA A 17 -21.10 -2.79 1.74
N GLY A 18 -20.83 -3.38 0.56
CA GLY A 18 -19.77 -2.94 -0.35
C GLY A 18 -19.97 -1.50 -0.82
N GLU A 19 -21.19 -1.14 -1.23
CA GLU A 19 -21.53 0.22 -1.66
C GLU A 19 -21.37 1.24 -0.53
N ARG A 20 -21.79 0.90 0.70
CA ARG A 20 -21.57 1.75 1.86
C ARG A 20 -20.09 1.95 2.16
N MET A 21 -19.29 0.89 2.07
CA MET A 21 -17.84 0.98 2.27
C MET A 21 -17.19 1.86 1.20
N ALA A 22 -17.55 1.66 -0.07
CA ALA A 22 -17.06 2.45 -1.18
C ALA A 22 -17.37 3.94 -0.97
N ALA A 23 -18.62 4.28 -0.62
CA ALA A 23 -19.01 5.66 -0.34
C ALA A 23 -18.19 6.30 0.80
N VAL A 24 -17.87 5.54 1.86
CA VAL A 24 -17.00 6.04 2.93
C VAL A 24 -15.58 6.29 2.43
N ILE A 25 -15.01 5.36 1.66
CA ILE A 25 -13.68 5.54 1.07
C ILE A 25 -13.67 6.77 0.15
N ASP A 26 -14.67 6.92 -0.72
CA ASP A 26 -14.79 8.05 -1.65
C ASP A 26 -14.84 9.39 -0.91
N THR A 27 -15.44 9.42 0.28
CA THR A 27 -15.45 10.64 1.12
C THR A 27 -14.10 10.94 1.78
N MET A 28 -13.26 9.93 2.02
CA MET A 28 -11.95 10.09 2.66
C MET A 28 -10.83 10.40 1.68
N VAL A 29 -10.92 9.87 0.45
CA VAL A 29 -9.84 9.95 -0.56
C VAL A 29 -9.38 11.39 -0.83
N PRO A 30 -10.24 12.40 -1.05
CA PRO A 30 -9.78 13.76 -1.31
C PRO A 30 -8.94 14.34 -0.17
N THR A 31 -9.36 14.12 1.07
CA THR A 31 -8.60 14.59 2.25
C THR A 31 -7.25 13.89 2.37
N LEU A 32 -7.21 12.59 2.08
CA LEU A 32 -5.96 11.84 2.09
C LEU A 32 -4.99 12.33 1.00
N ILE A 33 -5.49 12.66 -0.19
CA ILE A 33 -4.69 13.22 -1.28
C ILE A 33 -4.10 14.57 -0.87
N ASP A 34 -4.92 15.48 -0.33
CA ASP A 34 -4.46 16.80 0.12
C ASP A 34 -3.40 16.68 1.22
N HIS A 35 -3.61 15.75 2.17
CA HIS A 35 -2.64 15.48 3.23
C HIS A 35 -1.29 14.97 2.69
N LEU A 36 -1.30 13.99 1.78
CA LEU A 36 -0.07 13.46 1.19
C LEU A 36 0.65 14.52 0.35
N ALA A 37 -0.09 15.38 -0.35
CA ALA A 37 0.50 16.48 -1.11
C ALA A 37 1.20 17.50 -0.19
N GLU A 38 0.60 17.82 0.97
CA GLU A 38 1.24 18.65 1.99
C GLU A 38 2.51 17.99 2.54
N GLU A 39 2.47 16.68 2.83
CA GLU A 39 3.66 15.95 3.26
C GLU A 39 4.79 16.07 2.24
N GLU A 40 4.51 15.85 0.95
CA GLU A 40 5.51 15.87 -0.11
C GLU A 40 6.07 17.27 -0.43
N GLN A 41 5.21 18.29 -0.42
CA GLN A 41 5.57 19.64 -0.88
C GLN A 41 6.12 20.53 0.24
N GLU A 42 5.67 20.32 1.47
CA GLU A 42 6.00 21.21 2.59
C GLU A 42 6.84 20.50 3.66
N ILE A 43 6.47 19.28 4.04
CA ILE A 43 7.09 18.60 5.18
C ILE A 43 8.39 17.89 4.79
N LEU A 44 8.39 17.06 3.75
CA LEU A 44 9.57 16.30 3.32
C LEU A 44 10.77 17.20 2.94
N PRO A 45 10.60 18.37 2.30
CA PRO A 45 11.70 19.29 2.06
C PRO A 45 12.34 19.80 3.36
N VAL A 46 11.54 20.15 4.37
CA VAL A 46 12.05 20.56 5.68
C VAL A 46 12.82 19.42 6.34
N VAL A 47 12.29 18.20 6.32
CA VAL A 47 12.97 17.00 6.83
C VAL A 47 14.33 16.81 6.15
N SER A 48 14.41 17.00 4.83
CA SER A 48 15.62 16.78 4.04
C SER A 48 16.80 17.71 4.39
N VAL A 49 16.52 18.91 4.90
CA VAL A 49 17.55 19.90 5.28
C VAL A 49 17.75 20.03 6.78
N THR A 50 16.81 19.52 7.59
CA THR A 50 16.83 19.68 9.05
C THR A 50 17.40 18.44 9.75
N LEU A 51 17.13 17.23 9.23
CA LEU A 51 17.63 16.00 9.83
C LEU A 51 19.03 15.65 9.34
N THR A 52 19.88 15.20 10.25
CA THR A 52 21.11 14.51 9.86
C THR A 52 20.77 13.17 9.20
N GLN A 53 21.70 12.61 8.42
CA GLN A 53 21.51 11.29 7.80
C GLN A 53 21.14 10.22 8.83
N ARG A 54 21.78 10.23 10.02
CA ARG A 54 21.51 9.27 11.09
C ARG A 54 20.07 9.38 11.60
N GLU A 55 19.56 10.59 11.73
CA GLU A 55 18.18 10.85 12.19
C GLU A 55 17.18 10.48 11.09
N GLY A 56 17.48 10.80 9.83
CA GLY A 56 16.69 10.36 8.68
C GLY A 56 16.60 8.83 8.59
N ASP A 57 17.71 8.13 8.76
CA ASP A 57 17.74 6.65 8.80
C ASP A 57 16.90 6.09 9.95
N ALA A 58 16.96 6.73 11.13
CA ALA A 58 16.16 6.35 12.29
C ALA A 58 14.66 6.58 12.04
N LEU A 59 14.29 7.71 11.44
CA LEU A 59 12.92 8.03 11.04
C LEU A 59 12.39 7.01 10.03
N GLY A 60 13.17 6.69 8.99
CA GLY A 60 12.81 5.69 7.99
C GLY A 60 12.65 4.29 8.61
N LYS A 61 13.54 3.91 9.53
CA LYS A 61 13.43 2.65 10.28
C LYS A 61 12.18 2.61 11.15
N TYR A 62 11.84 3.72 11.80
CA TYR A 62 10.63 3.85 12.60
C TYR A 62 9.37 3.73 11.73
N GLY A 63 9.28 4.45 10.62
CA GLY A 63 8.17 4.33 9.66
C GLY A 63 8.00 2.89 9.16
N MET A 64 9.09 2.24 8.80
CA MET A 64 9.06 0.83 8.36
C MET A 64 8.68 -0.15 9.50
N SER A 65 8.88 0.23 10.77
CA SER A 65 8.53 -0.61 11.91
C SER A 65 7.01 -0.74 12.11
N ALA A 66 6.23 0.25 11.66
CA ALA A 66 4.77 0.19 11.68
C ALA A 66 4.19 -0.86 10.74
N ILE A 67 4.97 -1.31 9.74
CA ILE A 67 4.54 -2.32 8.77
C ILE A 67 4.86 -3.73 9.30
N PRO A 68 3.84 -4.60 9.50
CA PRO A 68 4.04 -6.00 9.85
C PRO A 68 4.94 -6.73 8.84
N LEU A 69 5.86 -7.57 9.32
CA LEU A 69 6.81 -8.30 8.47
C LEU A 69 6.12 -9.10 7.34
N THR A 70 4.96 -9.69 7.65
CA THR A 70 4.15 -10.48 6.70
C THR A 70 3.57 -9.65 5.56
N ARG A 71 3.48 -8.33 5.71
CA ARG A 71 2.94 -7.41 4.69
C ARG A 71 4.00 -6.62 3.93
N ARG A 72 5.25 -6.55 4.42
CA ARG A 72 6.30 -5.71 3.81
C ARG A 72 6.53 -5.98 2.33
N LEU A 73 6.49 -7.25 1.91
CA LEU A 73 6.71 -7.61 0.51
C LEU A 73 5.54 -7.24 -0.40
N ILE A 74 4.30 -7.26 0.12
CA ILE A 74 3.10 -6.84 -0.58
C ILE A 74 3.10 -5.31 -0.72
N ILE A 75 3.39 -4.59 0.38
CA ILE A 75 3.49 -3.12 0.37
C ILE A 75 4.59 -2.65 -0.57
N LEU A 76 5.74 -3.34 -0.59
CA LEU A 76 6.78 -3.08 -1.57
C LEU A 76 6.27 -3.25 -3.01
N GLY A 77 5.35 -4.19 -3.26
CA GLY A 77 4.65 -4.31 -4.53
C GLY A 77 3.89 -3.04 -4.90
N HIS A 78 3.03 -2.56 -4.00
CA HIS A 78 2.27 -1.31 -4.17
C HIS A 78 3.18 -0.10 -4.41
N ILE A 79 4.24 0.08 -3.61
CA ILE A 79 5.19 1.19 -3.78
C ILE A 79 5.80 1.18 -5.19
N THR A 80 6.13 0.00 -5.72
CA THR A 80 6.76 -0.10 -7.04
C THR A 80 5.78 -0.21 -8.21
N GLU A 81 4.48 -0.23 -7.96
CA GLU A 81 3.45 -0.32 -9.01
C GLU A 81 3.30 1.01 -9.76
N GLU A 82 3.38 2.13 -9.03
CA GLU A 82 3.20 3.47 -9.61
C GLU A 82 4.51 4.10 -10.12
N THR A 83 5.66 3.48 -9.82
CA THR A 83 6.97 3.96 -10.28
C THR A 83 7.21 3.62 -11.75
N ASP A 84 7.83 4.54 -12.49
CA ASP A 84 8.35 4.23 -13.82
C ASP A 84 9.56 3.26 -13.76
N GLY A 85 10.04 2.82 -14.93
CA GLY A 85 11.15 1.87 -15.01
C GLY A 85 12.47 2.37 -14.42
N ALA A 86 12.75 3.68 -14.46
CA ALA A 86 13.96 4.28 -13.93
C ALA A 86 13.85 4.51 -12.41
N GLU A 87 12.72 5.04 -11.96
CA GLU A 87 12.36 5.23 -10.55
C GLU A 87 12.39 3.91 -9.80
N ARG A 88 11.77 2.88 -10.36
CA ARG A 88 11.77 1.53 -9.79
C ARG A 88 13.19 1.00 -9.60
N GLN A 89 14.05 1.16 -10.61
CA GLN A 89 15.45 0.73 -10.51
C GLN A 89 16.21 1.49 -9.43
N ARG A 90 16.04 2.82 -9.37
CA ARG A 90 16.66 3.67 -8.34
C ARG A 90 16.20 3.24 -6.95
N PHE A 91 14.90 3.06 -6.76
CA PHE A 91 14.32 2.64 -5.48
C PHE A 91 14.84 1.25 -5.05
N MET A 92 14.83 0.27 -5.96
CA MET A 92 15.30 -1.08 -5.65
C MET A 92 16.79 -1.13 -5.25
N ARG A 93 17.63 -0.20 -5.71
CA ARG A 93 19.04 -0.12 -5.30
C ARG A 93 19.21 0.26 -3.83
N VAL A 94 18.27 1.02 -3.26
CA VAL A 94 18.28 1.42 -1.84
C VAL A 94 18.00 0.23 -0.91
N LEU A 95 17.25 -0.77 -1.38
CA LEU A 95 16.90 -1.93 -0.56
C LEU A 95 18.10 -2.85 -0.29
N PRO A 96 18.16 -3.52 0.88
CA PRO A 96 19.13 -4.58 1.12
C PRO A 96 18.99 -5.72 0.09
N ALA A 97 20.12 -6.33 -0.29
CA ALA A 97 20.12 -7.43 -1.27
C ALA A 97 19.18 -8.60 -0.90
N PRO A 98 19.07 -9.03 0.38
CA PRO A 98 18.12 -10.07 0.76
C PRO A 98 16.65 -9.66 0.52
N ALA A 99 16.31 -8.40 0.76
CA ALA A 99 14.96 -7.88 0.55
C ALA A 99 14.59 -7.89 -0.94
N ARG A 100 15.53 -7.49 -1.82
CA ARG A 100 15.34 -7.58 -3.28
C ARG A 100 15.09 -9.01 -3.74
N LEU A 101 15.88 -9.96 -3.23
CA LEU A 101 15.74 -11.37 -3.57
C LEU A 101 14.38 -11.92 -3.10
N ALA A 102 13.97 -11.62 -1.87
CA ALA A 102 12.68 -12.02 -1.34
C ALA A 102 11.51 -11.43 -2.14
N HIS A 103 11.61 -10.16 -2.56
CA HIS A 103 10.61 -9.54 -3.43
C HIS A 103 10.50 -10.24 -4.79
N LYS A 104 11.64 -10.54 -5.43
CA LYS A 104 11.67 -11.23 -6.73
C LYS A 104 11.08 -12.64 -6.66
N LEU A 105 11.41 -13.40 -5.62
CA LEU A 105 11.01 -14.81 -5.50
C LEU A 105 9.59 -14.99 -4.96
N ILE A 106 9.17 -14.14 -4.03
CA ILE A 106 7.96 -14.33 -3.24
C ILE A 106 7.05 -13.08 -3.34
N GLY A 107 7.61 -11.91 -3.10
CA GLY A 107 6.84 -10.67 -2.92
C GLY A 107 5.98 -10.29 -4.12
N HIS A 108 6.53 -10.37 -5.33
CA HIS A 108 5.77 -10.05 -6.55
C HIS A 108 4.54 -10.94 -6.71
N ARG A 109 4.67 -12.25 -6.46
CA ARG A 109 3.54 -13.20 -6.52
C ARG A 109 2.49 -12.93 -5.43
N GLN A 110 2.92 -12.59 -4.21
CA GLN A 110 2.00 -12.24 -3.13
C GLN A 110 1.20 -10.99 -3.47
N PHE A 111 1.89 -9.94 -3.94
CA PHE A 111 1.29 -8.69 -4.38
C PHE A 111 0.28 -8.92 -5.50
N THR A 112 0.66 -9.58 -6.60
CA THR A 112 -0.25 -9.82 -7.72
C THR A 112 -1.49 -10.62 -7.29
N ARG A 113 -1.33 -11.64 -6.45
CA ARG A 113 -2.48 -12.42 -5.96
C ARG A 113 -3.44 -11.55 -5.14
N GLU A 114 -2.92 -10.70 -4.26
CA GLU A 114 -3.72 -9.80 -3.43
C GLU A 114 -4.45 -8.77 -4.31
N THR A 115 -3.75 -8.11 -5.22
CA THR A 115 -4.36 -7.10 -6.09
C THR A 115 -5.35 -7.68 -7.08
N THR A 116 -5.11 -8.87 -7.65
CA THR A 116 -6.13 -9.55 -8.47
C THR A 116 -7.39 -9.84 -7.65
N THR A 117 -7.25 -10.31 -6.41
CA THR A 117 -8.41 -10.59 -5.54
C THR A 117 -9.20 -9.31 -5.24
N ILE A 118 -8.51 -8.19 -5.02
CA ILE A 118 -9.14 -6.90 -4.69
C ILE A 118 -9.79 -6.26 -5.92
N ARG A 119 -9.15 -6.34 -7.09
CA ARG A 119 -9.56 -5.62 -8.30
C ARG A 119 -10.56 -6.40 -9.16
N GLY A 120 -10.73 -7.71 -8.95
CA GLY A 120 -11.63 -8.57 -9.72
C GLY A 120 -10.97 -9.12 -10.97
#